data_AF-A0A2M7XSC6-F1
#
_entry.id   AF-A0A2M7XSC6-F1
#
_cell.length_a   1.000
_cell.length_b   1.000
_cell.length_c   1.000
_cell.angle_alpha   90.00
_cell.angle_beta   90.00
_cell.angle_gamma   90.00
#
_symmetry.space_group_name_H-M   'P 1'
#
loop_
_entity.id
_entity.type
_entity.pdbx_description
1 polymer ?
#
loop_
_entity_poly.entity_id
_entity_poly.type
_entity_poly.pdbx_seq_one_letter_code
_entity_poly.pdbx_strand_id
1 'polypeptide(L)'
;MPQLASFEVGYHRDGCEWLDQHLEEGLTVFSFPTTHWRKIRTTNGLERLNREIRRRTRVATLFPNKESCLRLVTSIVEEIHEEWMAGRKYLSIPDTDEN
;
A
#
# COMPACT_ATOMS: atom_id res chain seq x y z
N MET A 1 19.62 42.18 17.87
CA MET A 1 19.41 40.71 17.88
C MET A 1 17.95 40.44 17.55
N PRO A 2 17.63 39.99 16.33
CA PRO A 2 16.25 39.70 15.95
C PRO A 2 15.83 38.37 16.57
N GLN A 3 14.57 38.35 16.96
CA GLN A 3 13.90 37.33 17.76
C GLN A 3 13.68 36.09 16.89
N LEU A 4 14.12 34.92 17.35
CA LEU A 4 13.87 33.64 16.69
C LEU A 4 12.37 33.37 16.78
N ALA A 5 11.66 33.64 15.69
CA ALA A 5 10.31 33.15 15.49
C ALA A 5 10.35 31.63 15.58
N SER A 6 9.73 31.10 16.62
CA SER A 6 9.43 29.68 16.77
C SER A 6 8.67 29.23 15.53
N PHE A 7 9.37 28.56 14.61
CA PHE A 7 8.76 27.82 13.52
C PHE A 7 8.07 26.61 14.15
N GLU A 8 6.88 26.81 14.71
CA GLU A 8 5.97 25.70 14.98
C GLU A 8 5.60 25.11 13.62
N VAL A 9 6.32 24.06 13.26
CA VAL A 9 5.89 23.14 12.22
C VAL A 9 4.51 22.68 12.65
N GLY A 10 3.47 23.19 11.99
CA GLY A 10 2.09 22.79 12.22
C GLY A 10 1.90 21.34 11.80
N TYR A 11 2.40 20.41 12.59
CA TYR A 11 1.87 19.06 12.61
C TYR A 11 0.44 19.17 13.13
N HIS A 12 -0.52 18.75 12.31
CA HIS A 12 -1.89 18.56 12.76
C HIS A 12 -1.84 17.70 14.02
N ARG A 13 -2.25 18.24 15.18
CA ARG A 13 -2.10 17.59 16.48
C ARG A 13 -2.63 16.16 16.45
N ASP A 14 -3.74 15.97 15.75
CA ASP A 14 -4.40 14.68 15.56
C ASP A 14 -3.51 13.65 14.84
N GLY A 15 -2.60 14.09 13.97
CA GLY A 15 -1.66 13.21 13.27
C GLY A 15 -0.55 12.69 14.17
N CYS A 16 -0.03 13.53 15.06
CA CYS A 16 0.95 13.11 16.08
C CYS A 16 0.29 12.18 17.11
N GLU A 17 -0.89 12.55 17.61
CA GLU A 17 -1.64 11.71 18.55
C GLU A 17 -2.02 10.35 17.93
N TRP A 18 -2.39 10.32 16.64
CA TRP A 18 -2.65 9.07 15.93
C TRP A 18 -1.39 8.22 15.76
N LEU A 19 -0.25 8.83 15.40
CA LEU A 19 1.03 8.13 15.26
C LEU A 19 1.51 7.54 16.60
N ASP A 20 1.38 8.27 17.69
CA ASP A 20 1.76 7.79 19.03
C ASP A 20 0.96 6.54 19.42
N GLN A 21 -0.32 6.47 19.03
CA GLN A 21 -1.19 5.31 19.30
C GLN A 21 -0.90 4.09 18.41
N HIS A 22 -0.39 4.30 17.19
CA HIS A 22 -0.21 3.23 16.18
C HIS A 22 1.26 3.00 15.81
N LEU A 23 2.18 3.49 16.64
CA LEU A 23 3.61 3.42 16.37
C LEU A 23 4.08 1.98 16.17
N GLU A 24 3.62 1.06 17.02
CA GLU A 24 3.99 -0.36 16.93
C GLU A 24 3.58 -0.98 15.58
N GLU A 25 2.36 -0.68 15.12
CA GLU A 25 1.87 -1.14 13.81
C GLU A 25 2.72 -0.58 12.67
N GLY A 26 3.07 0.72 12.74
CA GLY A 26 3.92 1.38 11.75
C GLY A 26 5.35 0.84 11.69
N LEU A 27 5.88 0.33 12.81
CA LEU A 27 7.23 -0.22 12.91
C LEU A 27 7.31 -1.71 12.54
N THR A 28 6.19 -2.38 12.30
CA THR A 28 6.13 -3.80 11.91
C THR A 28 7.04 -4.14 10.72
N VAL A 29 7.31 -3.18 9.82
CA VAL A 29 8.24 -3.39 8.69
C VAL A 29 9.63 -3.89 9.12
N PHE A 30 10.09 -3.51 10.32
CA PHE A 30 11.41 -3.87 10.83
C PHE A 30 11.50 -5.34 11.28
N SER A 31 10.39 -6.06 11.41
CA SER A 31 10.40 -7.51 11.69
C SER A 31 10.74 -8.37 10.46
N PHE A 32 10.79 -7.78 9.27
CA PHE A 32 11.14 -8.47 8.02
C PHE A 32 12.63 -8.34 7.68
N PRO A 33 13.18 -9.18 6.78
CA PRO A 33 14.54 -8.98 6.25
C PRO A 33 14.74 -7.58 5.65
N THR A 34 15.92 -6.99 5.84
CA THR A 34 16.27 -5.63 5.37
C THR A 34 16.10 -5.46 3.86
N THR A 35 16.27 -6.54 3.09
CA THR A 35 16.05 -6.59 1.63
C THR A 35 14.59 -6.30 1.25
N HIS A 36 13.64 -6.52 2.17
CA HIS A 36 12.20 -6.32 1.95
C HIS A 36 11.68 -4.97 2.43
N TRP A 37 12.38 -4.30 3.36
CA TRP A 37 11.89 -3.06 3.98
C TRP A 37 11.45 -2.01 2.97
N ARG A 38 12.25 -1.79 1.92
CA ARG A 38 11.92 -0.80 0.88
C ARG A 38 10.62 -1.12 0.17
N LYS A 39 10.31 -2.40 -0.04
CA LYS A 39 9.10 -2.83 -0.74
C LYS A 39 7.87 -2.75 0.17
N ILE A 40 8.01 -3.21 1.42
CA ILE A 40 6.93 -3.25 2.42
C ILE A 40 6.54 -1.84 2.88
N ARG A 41 7.49 -0.93 3.09
CA ARG A 41 7.21 0.43 3.57
C ARG A 41 6.45 1.31 2.58
N THR A 42 6.31 0.90 1.32
CA THR A 42 5.72 1.74 0.27
C THR A 42 4.40 1.19 -0.22
N THR A 43 3.48 2.09 -0.54
CA THR A 43 2.16 1.80 -1.11
C THR A 43 2.18 1.67 -2.63
N ASN A 44 3.35 1.68 -3.28
CA ASN A 44 3.50 1.72 -4.74
C ASN A 44 2.70 0.61 -5.46
N GLY A 45 2.76 -0.63 -4.94
CA GLY A 45 2.02 -1.76 -5.52
C GLY A 45 0.52 -1.58 -5.41
N LEU A 46 0.03 -1.16 -4.23
CA LEU A 46 -1.37 -0.89 -3.96
C LEU A 46 -1.90 0.29 -4.81
N GLU A 47 -1.12 1.36 -4.94
CA GLU A 47 -1.46 2.49 -5.80
C GLU A 47 -1.53 2.10 -7.27
N ARG A 48 -0.62 1.22 -7.74
CA ARG A 48 -0.66 0.68 -9.10
C ARG A 48 -1.93 -0.17 -9.32
N LEU A 49 -2.26 -1.06 -8.38
CA LEU A 49 -3.48 -1.86 -8.43
C LEU A 49 -4.73 -0.97 -8.46
N ASN A 50 -4.83 -0.01 -7.54
CA ASN A 50 -5.97 0.92 -7.47
C ASN A 50 -6.11 1.76 -8.73
N ARG A 51 -5.00 2.21 -9.33
CA ARG A 51 -5.00 2.92 -10.60
C ARG A 51 -5.57 2.06 -11.72
N GLU A 52 -5.20 0.78 -11.76
CA GLU A 52 -5.65 -0.14 -12.80
C GLU A 52 -7.14 -0.49 -12.66
N ILE A 53 -7.61 -0.75 -11.44
CA ILE A 53 -9.03 -0.92 -11.14
C ILE A 53 -9.80 0.31 -11.62
N ARG A 54 -9.40 1.51 -11.20
CA ARG A 54 -10.05 2.78 -11.61
C ARG A 54 -10.03 2.97 -13.13
N ARG A 55 -8.94 2.61 -13.81
CA ARG A 55 -8.81 2.72 -15.27
C ARG A 55 -9.81 1.82 -15.99
N ARG A 56 -9.90 0.55 -15.58
CA ARG A 56 -10.76 -0.45 -16.23
C ARG A 56 -12.23 -0.29 -15.88
N THR A 57 -12.55 0.17 -14.66
CA THR A 57 -13.94 0.48 -14.29
C THR A 57 -14.44 1.77 -14.94
N ARG A 58 -13.57 2.69 -15.38
CA ARG A 58 -13.97 3.98 -15.98
C ARG A 58 -14.84 3.84 -17.23
N VAL A 59 -14.68 2.75 -17.98
CA VAL A 59 -15.51 2.47 -19.17
C VAL A 59 -16.97 2.21 -18.80
N ALA A 60 -17.21 1.63 -17.63
CA ALA A 60 -18.54 1.51 -17.05
C ALA A 60 -18.88 2.82 -16.31
N THR A 61 -19.42 3.80 -17.05
CA THR A 61 -19.82 5.10 -16.49
C THR A 61 -20.82 4.96 -15.33
N LEU A 62 -21.66 3.93 -15.36
CA LEU A 62 -22.57 3.56 -14.27
C LEU A 62 -22.77 2.04 -14.25
N PHE A 63 -22.81 1.45 -13.06
CA PHE A 63 -23.14 0.04 -12.89
C PHE A 63 -24.63 -0.13 -12.57
N PRO A 64 -25.30 -1.15 -13.13
CA PRO A 64 -26.73 -1.39 -12.89
C PRO A 64 -27.01 -1.87 -11.46
N ASN A 65 -26.04 -2.47 -10.77
CA ASN A 65 -26.10 -2.86 -9.37
C ASN A 65 -24.69 -3.11 -8.80
N LYS A 66 -24.59 -3.29 -7.48
CA LYS A 66 -23.33 -3.56 -6.78
C LYS A 66 -22.66 -4.86 -7.23
N GLU A 67 -23.43 -5.90 -7.50
CA GLU A 67 -22.90 -7.21 -7.93
C GLU A 67 -22.21 -7.14 -9.29
N SER A 68 -22.74 -6.36 -10.23
CA SER A 68 -22.09 -6.14 -11.52
C SER A 68 -20.75 -5.43 -11.39
N CYS A 69 -20.64 -4.47 -10.46
CA CYS A 69 -19.36 -3.83 -10.14
C CYS A 69 -18.38 -4.82 -9.51
N LEU A 70 -18.85 -5.59 -8.51
CA LEU A 70 -18.04 -6.59 -7.83
C LEU A 70 -17.48 -7.61 -8.82
N ARG A 71 -18.30 -8.18 -9.69
CA ARG A 71 -17.85 -9.16 -10.71
C ARG A 71 -16.73 -8.61 -11.59
N LEU A 72 -16.85 -7.36 -12.06
CA LEU A 72 -15.80 -6.74 -12.88
C LEU A 72 -14.52 -6.51 -12.08
N VAL A 73 -14.62 -5.98 -10.86
CA VAL A 73 -13.44 -5.73 -10.03
C VAL A 73 -12.74 -7.04 -9.68
N THR A 74 -13.49 -8.08 -9.32
CA THR A 74 -12.95 -9.42 -9.05
C THR A 74 -12.23 -9.97 -10.27
N SER A 75 -12.83 -9.92 -11.46
CA SER A 75 -12.17 -10.42 -12.67
C SER A 75 -10.87 -9.67 -12.99
N ILE A 76 -10.82 -8.36 -12.73
CA ILE A 76 -9.59 -7.56 -12.90
C ILE A 76 -8.50 -8.01 -11.91
N VAL A 77 -8.87 -8.24 -10.65
CA VAL A 77 -7.93 -8.67 -9.62
C VAL A 77 -7.43 -10.09 -9.88
N GLU A 78 -8.28 -10.99 -10.36
CA GLU A 78 -7.91 -12.34 -10.79
C GLU A 78 -6.87 -12.31 -11.91
N GLU A 79 -7.10 -11.52 -12.97
CA GLU A 79 -6.14 -11.36 -14.08
C GLU A 79 -4.77 -10.85 -13.58
N ILE A 80 -4.77 -9.82 -12.72
CA ILE A 80 -3.53 -9.27 -12.14
C ILE A 80 -2.85 -10.32 -11.24
N HIS A 81 -3.62 -11.10 -10.50
CA HIS A 81 -3.09 -12.16 -9.66
C HIS A 81 -2.38 -13.23 -10.50
N GLU A 82 -2.99 -13.67 -11.60
CA GLU A 82 -2.37 -14.62 -12.54
C GLU A 82 -1.05 -14.07 -13.11
N GLU A 83 -1.02 -12.79 -13.52
CA GLU A 83 0.21 -12.13 -13.97
C GLU A 83 1.30 -12.13 -12.88
N TRP A 84 0.93 -11.89 -11.61
CA TRP A 84 1.88 -11.89 -10.51
C TRP A 84 2.40 -13.28 -10.16
N MET A 85 1.56 -14.30 -10.32
CA MET A 85 1.93 -15.70 -10.12
C MET A 85 2.89 -16.20 -11.22
N ALA A 86 2.69 -15.77 -12.46
CA ALA A 86 3.57 -16.13 -13.59
C ALA A 86 4.84 -15.25 -13.67
N GLY A 87 4.83 -14.08 -13.03
CA GLY A 87 5.89 -13.09 -13.09
C GLY A 87 7.04 -13.30 -12.09
N ARG A 88 7.89 -12.27 -11.96
CA ARG A 88 8.98 -12.27 -10.98
C ARG A 88 8.41 -12.09 -9.56
N LYS A 89 8.86 -12.93 -8.62
CA LYS A 89 8.53 -12.80 -7.20
C LYS A 89 8.92 -11.42 -6.66
N TYR A 90 7.94 -10.68 -6.16
CA TYR A 90 8.14 -9.33 -5.66
C TYR A 90 8.90 -9.32 -4.32
N LEU A 91 8.63 -10.29 -3.44
CA LEU A 91 9.37 -10.56 -2.22
C LEU A 91 10.02 -11.94 -2.32
N SER A 92 11.28 -12.04 -1.94
CA SER A 92 12.05 -13.29 -1.97
C SER A 92 12.18 -13.79 -0.54
N ILE A 93 11.43 -14.81 -0.17
CA ILE A 93 11.67 -15.48 1.11
C ILE A 93 13.08 -16.05 1.03
N PRO A 94 14.03 -15.64 1.89
CA PRO A 94 15.33 -16.27 1.92
C PRO A 94 15.09 -17.75 2.23
N ASP A 95 15.70 -18.64 1.43
CA ASP A 95 15.69 -20.06 1.73
C ASP A 95 16.19 -20.20 3.16
N THR A 96 15.34 -20.71 4.05
CA THR A 96 15.77 -21.01 5.41
C THR A 96 16.66 -22.22 5.28
N ASP A 97 17.96 -21.99 5.13
CA ASP A 97 18.95 -23.03 5.33
C ASP A 97 18.83 -23.47 6.79
N GLU A 98 18.11 -24.57 7.03
CA GLU A 98 18.24 -25.32 8.28
C GLU A 98 19.70 -25.76 8.40
N ASN A 99 20.45 -25.09 9.30
CA ASN A 99 21.66 -25.59 9.95
C ASN A 99 21.87 -24.89 11.29
#